data_AF-A0A9P6CAR3-F1
#
_entry.id   AF-A0A9P6CAR3-F1
#
_cell.length_a   1.000
_cell.length_b   1.000
_cell.length_c   1.000
_cell.angle_alpha   90.00
_cell.angle_beta   90.00
_cell.angle_gamma   90.00
#
_symmetry.space_group_name_H-M   'P 1'
#
loop_
_entity.id
_entity.type
_entity.pdbx_description
1 polymer ?
#
loop_
_entity_poly.entity_id
_entity_poly.type
_entity_poly.pdbx_seq_one_letter_code
_entity_poly.pdbx_strand_id
1 'polypeptide(L)'
;LLQASAHQGLQVQNIAGEWIDAPPIPGTFVVNIGKALEFATQGLARATSHRVLSPRAAPGEPANPRYSVPFFQNISLDVKLADMVLEFPPEILKLRDGRGRVGATDSVNFTEFDREPSGKVNLIGRVKSHPDVAERHYPDLFKQFFPDGLPALGSAY
;
A
#
# COMPACT_ATOMS: atom_id res chain seq x y z
N LEU A 1 3.39 -9.82 7.34
CA LEU A 1 2.05 -10.44 7.48
C LEU A 1 2.22 -11.93 7.71
N LEU A 2 1.72 -12.45 8.83
CA LEU A 2 1.60 -13.89 9.04
C LEU A 2 0.26 -14.38 8.49
N GLN A 3 0.29 -15.31 7.52
CA GLN A 3 -0.90 -16.03 7.08
C GLN A 3 -1.11 -17.24 8.00
N ALA A 4 -1.87 -17.02 9.08
CA ALA A 4 -1.99 -17.97 10.20
C ALA A 4 -2.82 -19.23 9.87
N SER A 5 -3.43 -19.29 8.69
CA SER A 5 -4.27 -20.39 8.21
C SER A 5 -3.90 -20.72 6.77
N ALA A 6 -4.18 -21.96 6.33
CA ALA A 6 -3.93 -22.42 4.96
C ALA A 6 -4.87 -21.79 3.89
N HIS A 7 -5.81 -20.93 4.31
CA HIS A 7 -6.74 -20.27 3.40
C HIS A 7 -6.05 -19.31 2.42
N GLN A 8 -6.35 -19.51 1.14
CA GLN A 8 -6.00 -18.60 0.06
C GLN A 8 -6.89 -17.34 0.09
N GLY A 9 -6.57 -16.37 -0.77
CA GLY A 9 -7.37 -15.16 -0.96
C GLY A 9 -6.55 -13.88 -1.04
N LEU A 10 -5.30 -13.89 -0.56
CA LEU A 10 -4.39 -12.77 -0.78
C LEU A 10 -3.91 -12.79 -2.23
N GLN A 11 -4.08 -11.68 -2.93
CA GLN A 11 -3.51 -11.45 -4.26
C GLN A 11 -2.62 -10.21 -4.26
N VAL A 12 -1.58 -10.25 -5.08
CA VAL A 12 -0.67 -9.13 -5.31
C VAL A 12 -0.58 -8.84 -6.80
N GLN A 13 -0.34 -7.59 -7.15
CA GLN A 13 -0.18 -7.20 -8.55
C GLN A 13 1.31 -7.28 -8.93
N ASN A 14 1.64 -8.04 -9.98
CA ASN A 14 3.01 -8.17 -10.48
C ASN A 14 3.41 -6.94 -11.33
N ILE A 15 4.66 -6.90 -11.81
CA ILE A 15 5.17 -5.76 -12.60
C ILE A 15 4.47 -5.58 -13.96
N ALA A 16 3.80 -6.62 -14.47
CA ALA A 16 3.00 -6.56 -15.69
C ALA A 16 1.58 -6.03 -15.43
N GLY A 17 1.21 -5.74 -14.17
CA GLY A 17 -0.13 -5.30 -13.78
C GLY A 17 -1.11 -6.46 -13.54
N GLU A 18 -0.63 -7.71 -13.56
CA GLU A 18 -1.47 -8.89 -13.41
C GLU A 18 -1.63 -9.25 -11.93
N TRP A 19 -2.85 -9.59 -11.53
CA TRP A 19 -3.12 -10.11 -10.20
C TRP A 19 -2.70 -11.57 -10.10
N ILE A 20 -1.79 -11.87 -9.18
CA ILE A 20 -1.31 -13.23 -8.88
C ILE A 20 -1.64 -13.60 -7.43
N ASP A 21 -1.86 -14.88 -7.17
CA ASP A 21 -2.11 -15.39 -5.83
C ASP A 21 -0.83 -15.38 -4.98
N ALA A 22 -0.97 -15.03 -3.70
CA ALA A 22 0.05 -15.16 -2.67
C ALA A 22 -0.38 -16.25 -1.66
N PRO A 23 -0.19 -17.54 -1.99
CA PRO A 23 -0.62 -18.64 -1.12
C PRO A 23 0.19 -18.64 0.19
N PRO A 24 -0.40 -19.09 1.32
CA PRO A 24 0.36 -19.29 2.54
C PRO A 24 1.50 -20.29 2.32
N ILE A 25 2.73 -19.92 2.66
CA ILE A 25 3.89 -20.82 2.65
C ILE A 25 4.32 -21.06 4.10
N PRO A 26 4.32 -22.32 4.58
CA PRO A 26 4.72 -22.64 5.96
C PRO A 26 6.10 -22.08 6.33
N GLY A 27 6.22 -21.49 7.52
CA GLY A 27 7.47 -20.93 8.02
C GLY A 27 7.89 -19.60 7.39
N THR A 28 7.02 -18.92 6.64
CA THR A 28 7.34 -17.66 5.97
C THR A 28 6.41 -16.51 6.38
N PHE A 29 6.86 -15.29 6.09
CA PHE A 29 6.03 -14.08 6.17
C PHE A 29 5.88 -13.48 4.78
N VAL A 30 4.69 -12.94 4.50
CA VAL A 30 4.53 -12.00 3.39
C VAL A 30 4.99 -10.62 3.84
N VAL A 31 5.97 -10.07 3.14
CA VAL A 31 6.48 -8.72 3.36
C VAL A 31 6.00 -7.86 2.19
N ASN A 32 5.19 -6.84 2.50
CA ASN A 32 4.80 -5.84 1.51
C ASN A 32 5.54 -4.52 1.78
N ILE A 33 5.84 -3.81 0.71
CA ILE A 33 6.57 -2.55 0.75
C ILE A 33 5.59 -1.41 0.48
N GLY A 34 5.64 -0.39 1.33
CA GLY A 34 4.86 0.83 1.18
C GLY A 34 5.55 1.87 0.29
N LYS A 35 4.77 2.83 -0.20
CA LYS A 35 5.25 3.95 -1.04
C LYS A 35 6.38 4.75 -0.41
N ALA A 36 6.40 4.85 0.92
CA ALA A 36 7.46 5.55 1.62
C ALA A 36 8.85 4.95 1.40
N LEU A 37 8.95 3.62 1.49
CA LEU A 37 10.21 2.93 1.23
C LEU A 37 10.53 2.85 -0.27
N GLU A 38 9.52 2.76 -1.13
CA GLU A 38 9.72 2.89 -2.59
C GLU A 38 10.37 4.23 -2.94
N PHE A 39 9.87 5.33 -2.38
CA PHE A 39 10.44 6.66 -2.57
C PHE A 39 11.87 6.74 -2.03
N ALA A 40 12.08 6.38 -0.75
CA ALA A 40 13.39 6.43 -0.11
C ALA A 40 14.44 5.59 -0.86
N THR A 41 14.03 4.46 -1.42
CA THR A 41 14.92 3.55 -2.17
C THR A 41 15.02 3.86 -3.66
N GLN A 42 14.43 4.98 -4.10
CA GLN A 42 14.40 5.38 -5.51
C GLN A 42 13.84 4.27 -6.42
N GLY A 43 12.84 3.53 -5.98
CA GLY A 43 12.21 2.44 -6.72
C GLY A 43 12.91 1.09 -6.66
N LEU A 44 13.99 0.93 -5.88
CA LEU A 44 14.61 -0.38 -5.66
C LEU A 44 13.69 -1.34 -4.91
N ALA A 45 12.99 -0.86 -3.87
CA ALA A 45 11.96 -1.61 -3.17
C ALA A 45 10.59 -1.12 -3.62
N ARG A 46 10.02 -1.77 -4.64
CA ARG A 46 8.74 -1.34 -5.23
C ARG A 46 7.56 -1.63 -4.32
N ALA A 47 6.63 -0.68 -4.24
CA ALA A 47 5.37 -0.88 -3.57
C ALA A 47 4.40 -1.63 -4.47
N THR A 48 3.87 -2.76 -3.99
CA THR A 48 2.93 -3.60 -4.76
C THR A 48 1.51 -3.45 -4.24
N SER A 49 0.58 -3.26 -5.17
CA SER A 49 -0.85 -3.34 -4.88
C SER A 49 -1.19 -4.75 -4.44
N HIS A 50 -2.03 -4.85 -3.41
CA HIS A 50 -2.49 -6.12 -2.86
C HIS A 50 -3.98 -6.02 -2.55
N ARG A 51 -4.69 -7.14 -2.65
CA ARG A 51 -6.10 -7.25 -2.30
C ARG A 51 -6.36 -8.58 -1.62
N VAL A 52 -7.43 -8.63 -0.85
CA VAL A 52 -7.92 -9.88 -0.25
C VAL A 52 -9.26 -10.20 -0.87
N LEU A 53 -9.35 -11.36 -1.51
CA LEU A 53 -10.60 -11.95 -1.96
C LEU A 53 -11.22 -12.71 -0.79
N SER A 54 -12.51 -12.49 -0.54
CA SER A 54 -13.27 -13.27 0.43
C SER A 54 -13.28 -14.75 0.01
N PRO A 55 -13.01 -15.71 0.91
CA PRO A 55 -13.10 -17.12 0.59
C PRO A 55 -14.52 -17.46 0.09
N ARG A 56 -14.63 -18.11 -1.07
CA ARG A 56 -15.91 -18.68 -1.51
C ARG A 56 -16.10 -20.01 -0.80
N ALA A 57 -17.15 -20.13 0.01
CA ALA A 57 -17.60 -21.42 0.50
C ALA A 57 -18.09 -22.26 -0.69
N ALA A 58 -17.81 -23.56 -0.71
CA ALA A 58 -18.47 -24.46 -1.65
C ALA A 58 -19.98 -24.49 -1.37
N PRO A 59 -20.84 -24.72 -2.38
CA PRO A 59 -22.28 -24.86 -2.15
C PRO A 59 -22.56 -25.94 -1.09
N GLY A 60 -23.21 -25.55 0.01
CA GLY A 60 -23.52 -26.47 1.12
C GLY A 60 -22.45 -26.56 2.21
N GLU A 61 -21.30 -25.87 2.07
CA GLU A 61 -20.28 -25.80 3.12
C GLU A 61 -20.36 -24.47 3.91
N PRO A 62 -20.07 -24.49 5.23
CA PRO A 62 -19.96 -23.27 6.01
C PRO A 62 -18.77 -22.43 5.53
N ALA A 63 -18.92 -21.11 5.56
CA ALA A 63 -17.81 -20.20 5.28
C ALA A 63 -16.69 -20.43 6.30
N ASN A 64 -15.46 -20.65 5.81
CA ASN A 64 -14.31 -20.85 6.66
C ASN A 64 -13.49 -19.54 6.78
N PRO A 65 -13.36 -18.96 8.00
CA PRO A 65 -12.66 -17.70 8.17
C PRO A 65 -11.16 -17.84 7.92
N ARG A 66 -10.62 -16.91 7.11
CA ARG A 66 -9.17 -16.73 6.94
C ARG A 66 -8.63 -15.87 8.08
N TYR A 67 -7.58 -16.35 8.75
CA TYR A 67 -6.89 -15.59 9.79
C TYR A 67 -5.56 -15.04 9.28
N SER A 68 -5.23 -13.81 9.68
CA SER A 68 -3.94 -13.19 9.40
C SER A 68 -3.55 -12.25 10.51
N VAL A 69 -2.26 -12.20 10.82
CA VAL A 69 -1.70 -11.29 11.82
C VAL A 69 -0.82 -10.26 11.09
N PRO A 70 -1.33 -9.04 10.85
CA PRO A 70 -0.56 -8.00 10.19
C PRO A 70 0.35 -7.28 11.20
N PHE A 71 1.48 -6.81 10.69
CA PHE A 71 2.37 -5.88 11.38
C PHE A 71 2.73 -4.78 10.39
N PHE A 72 2.71 -3.53 10.85
CA PHE A 72 3.01 -2.36 10.03
C PHE A 72 4.11 -1.54 10.70
N GLN A 73 5.17 -1.27 9.96
CA GLN A 73 6.23 -0.34 10.36
C GLN A 73 6.16 0.88 9.46
N ASN A 74 6.16 2.06 10.06
CA ASN A 74 6.22 3.34 9.35
C ASN A 74 7.55 4.04 9.65
N ILE A 75 7.88 5.04 8.82
CA ILE A 75 8.92 6.03 9.13
C ILE A 75 8.45 6.97 10.25
N SER A 76 9.38 7.75 10.80
CA SER A 76 9.05 8.75 11.82
C SER A 76 8.01 9.76 11.33
N LEU A 77 7.12 10.20 12.22
CA LEU A 77 5.98 11.04 11.87
C LEU A 77 6.37 12.48 11.49
N ASP A 78 7.50 12.95 11.97
CA ASP A 78 8.05 14.30 11.77
C ASP A 78 8.93 14.42 10.51
N VAL A 79 9.24 13.30 9.87
CA VAL A 79 10.12 13.24 8.70
C VAL A 79 9.36 13.52 7.41
N LYS A 80 9.96 14.31 6.52
CA LYS A 80 9.54 14.42 5.11
C LYS A 80 10.33 13.41 4.28
N LEU A 81 9.65 12.74 3.34
CA LEU A 81 10.31 11.69 2.55
C LEU A 81 11.36 12.23 1.59
N ALA A 82 11.17 13.46 1.10
CA ALA A 82 12.16 14.16 0.28
C ALA A 82 13.55 14.25 0.97
N ASP A 83 13.58 14.26 2.31
CA ASP A 83 14.81 14.31 3.10
C ASP A 83 15.41 12.92 3.39
N MET A 84 14.77 11.84 2.92
CA MET A 84 15.13 10.43 3.21
C MET A 84 15.45 9.61 1.96
N VAL A 85 15.97 10.26 0.92
CA VAL A 85 16.46 9.54 -0.25
C VAL A 85 17.76 8.83 0.10
N LEU A 86 17.76 7.50 -0.04
CA LEU A 86 18.92 6.65 0.22
C LEU A 86 19.82 6.60 -1.02
N GLU A 87 21.13 6.62 -0.79
CA GLU A 87 22.14 6.44 -1.82
C GLU A 87 22.44 4.95 -2.02
N PHE A 88 22.63 4.55 -3.28
CA PHE A 88 22.98 3.17 -3.63
C PHE A 88 24.13 3.17 -4.64
N PRO A 89 24.97 2.12 -4.64
CA PRO A 89 26.00 1.95 -5.65
C PRO A 89 25.43 1.93 -7.08
N PRO A 90 26.13 2.48 -8.09
CA PRO A 90 25.63 2.56 -9.47
C PRO A 90 25.22 1.22 -10.07
N GLU A 91 25.89 0.12 -9.70
CA GLU A 91 25.56 -1.23 -10.14
C GLU A 91 24.19 -1.70 -9.64
N ILE A 92 23.78 -1.29 -8.43
CA ILE A 92 22.45 -1.60 -7.88
C ILE A 92 21.37 -0.79 -8.61
N LEU A 93 21.65 0.48 -8.90
CA LEU A 93 20.74 1.33 -9.68
C LEU A 93 20.57 0.79 -11.11
N LYS A 94 21.63 0.28 -11.74
CA LYS A 94 21.53 -0.40 -13.04
C LYS A 94 20.63 -1.64 -12.99
N LEU A 95 20.71 -2.43 -11.92
CA LEU A 95 19.81 -3.58 -11.74
C LEU A 95 18.35 -3.14 -11.59
N ARG A 96 18.07 -2.02 -10.92
CA ARG A 96 16.72 -1.43 -10.86
C ARG A 96 16.22 -1.06 -12.26
N ASP A 97 17.03 -0.33 -13.01
CA ASP A 97 16.66 0.21 -14.32
C ASP A 97 16.47 -0.92 -15.36
N GLY A 98 17.17 -2.04 -15.18
CA GLY A 98 17.03 -3.24 -16.02
C GLY A 98 15.76 -4.07 -15.79
N ARG A 99 14.91 -3.75 -14.80
CA ARG A 99 13.70 -4.56 -14.47
C ARG A 99 12.55 -4.45 -15.48
N GLY A 100 12.72 -3.66 -16.54
CA GLY A 100 11.72 -3.44 -17.58
C GLY A 100 10.65 -2.41 -17.21
N ARG A 101 9.74 -2.16 -18.14
CA ARG A 101 8.62 -1.20 -17.97
C ARG A 101 7.57 -1.77 -17.01
N VAL A 102 7.05 -0.91 -16.17
CA VAL A 102 5.92 -1.21 -15.26
C VAL A 102 4.64 -1.12 -16.07
N GLY A 103 3.79 -2.12 -15.97
CA GLY A 103 2.39 -2.00 -16.37
C GLY A 103 1.67 -0.94 -15.54
N ALA A 104 0.48 -0.53 -15.97
CA ALA A 104 -0.41 0.25 -15.11
C ALA A 104 -0.70 -0.57 -13.84
N THR A 105 -0.44 0.03 -12.68
CA THR A 105 -0.74 -0.60 -11.38
C THR A 105 -1.78 0.24 -10.66
N ASP A 106 -2.57 -0.39 -9.79
CA ASP A 106 -3.60 0.30 -9.00
C ASP A 106 -2.99 1.14 -7.86
N SER A 107 -1.69 1.41 -7.91
CA SER A 107 -0.96 2.04 -6.83
C SER A 107 -1.32 3.53 -6.73
N VAL A 108 -1.70 3.97 -5.54
CA VAL A 108 -2.00 5.38 -5.28
C VAL A 108 -0.68 6.14 -5.18
N ASN A 109 -0.50 7.17 -6.01
CA ASN A 109 0.57 8.14 -5.84
C ASN A 109 0.21 9.10 -4.72
N PHE A 110 1.18 9.45 -3.90
CA PHE A 110 1.04 10.41 -2.81
C PHE A 110 2.05 11.53 -3.06
N THR A 111 1.65 12.55 -3.83
CA THR A 111 2.48 13.73 -4.08
C THR A 111 2.66 14.57 -2.81
N GLU A 112 1.85 14.33 -1.79
CA GLU A 112 1.91 14.98 -0.48
C GLU A 112 3.18 14.62 0.30
N PHE A 113 3.80 13.46 0.01
CA PHE A 113 5.03 13.00 0.66
C PHE A 113 6.24 13.92 0.42
N ASP A 114 6.22 14.68 -0.68
CA ASP A 114 7.31 15.63 -0.99
C ASP A 114 7.21 16.92 -0.17
N ARG A 115 6.04 17.22 0.40
CA ARG A 115 5.74 18.55 0.97
C ARG A 115 5.49 18.49 2.47
N GLU A 116 4.90 17.40 2.94
CA GLU A 116 4.36 17.29 4.29
C GLU A 116 5.10 16.20 5.11
N PRO A 117 5.21 16.37 6.44
CA PRO A 117 5.71 15.32 7.31
C PRO A 117 4.87 14.05 7.22
N SER A 118 5.50 12.88 7.38
CA SER A 118 4.87 11.57 7.22
C SER A 118 3.61 11.40 8.05
N GLY A 119 3.58 11.95 9.28
CA GLY A 119 2.40 11.89 10.15
C GLY A 119 1.19 12.59 9.54
N LYS A 120 1.39 13.75 8.89
CA LYS A 120 0.32 14.46 8.20
C LYS A 120 -0.12 13.74 6.93
N VAL A 121 0.80 13.17 6.16
CA VAL A 121 0.44 12.35 4.99
C VAL A 121 -0.37 11.11 5.39
N ASN A 122 0.02 10.44 6.47
CA ASN A 122 -0.73 9.32 7.03
C ASN A 122 -2.14 9.75 7.46
N LEU A 123 -2.27 10.93 8.09
CA LEU A 123 -3.57 11.47 8.50
C LEU A 123 -4.46 11.81 7.28
N ILE A 124 -3.91 12.46 6.25
CA ILE A 124 -4.61 12.72 4.98
C ILE A 124 -5.09 11.39 4.37
N GLY A 125 -4.21 10.38 4.32
CA GLY A 125 -4.54 9.04 3.82
C GLY A 125 -5.67 8.39 4.61
N ARG A 126 -5.69 8.52 5.94
CA ARG A 126 -6.77 7.99 6.80
C ARG A 126 -8.12 8.65 6.53
N VAL A 127 -8.14 9.98 6.42
CA VAL A 127 -9.34 10.77 6.10
C VAL A 127 -9.86 10.36 4.72
N LYS A 128 -8.97 10.22 3.74
CA LYS A 128 -9.31 9.78 2.38
C LYS A 128 -9.89 8.37 2.33
N SER A 129 -9.36 7.42 3.10
CA SER A 129 -9.82 6.03 3.10
C SER A 129 -11.13 5.80 3.85
N HIS A 130 -11.49 6.68 4.79
CA HIS A 130 -12.71 6.57 5.61
C HIS A 130 -13.42 7.94 5.67
N PRO A 131 -13.91 8.43 4.52
CA PRO A 131 -14.46 9.77 4.43
C PRO A 131 -15.72 9.94 5.28
N ASP A 132 -16.56 8.90 5.37
CA ASP A 132 -17.77 8.88 6.20
C ASP A 132 -17.45 9.08 7.69
N VAL A 133 -16.38 8.45 8.17
CA VAL A 133 -15.89 8.62 9.54
C VAL A 133 -15.34 10.03 9.74
N ALA A 134 -14.57 10.53 8.79
CA ALA A 134 -13.97 11.86 8.86
C ALA A 134 -15.02 12.98 8.79
N GLU A 135 -15.99 12.90 7.89
CA GLU A 135 -17.10 13.86 7.78
C GLU A 135 -17.93 13.90 9.07
N ARG A 136 -18.20 12.72 9.66
CA ARG A 136 -19.02 12.62 10.88
C ARG A 136 -18.31 13.13 12.13
N HIS A 137 -17.03 12.79 12.30
CA HIS A 137 -16.32 12.99 13.57
C HIS A 137 -15.26 14.09 13.53
N TYR A 138 -14.77 14.45 12.34
CA TYR A 138 -13.74 15.46 12.11
C TYR A 138 -14.06 16.35 10.90
N PRO A 139 -15.25 16.98 10.84
CA PRO A 139 -15.74 17.68 9.65
C PRO A 139 -14.83 18.84 9.21
N ASP A 140 -14.21 19.54 10.17
CA ASP A 140 -13.30 20.65 9.86
C ASP A 140 -12.00 20.14 9.24
N LEU A 141 -11.46 19.02 9.74
CA LEU A 141 -10.28 18.38 9.18
C LEU A 141 -10.56 17.83 7.78
N PHE A 142 -11.74 17.23 7.57
CA PHE A 142 -12.17 16.76 6.26
C PHE A 142 -12.21 17.92 5.26
N LYS A 143 -12.86 19.04 5.60
CA LYS A 143 -12.90 20.25 4.75
C LYS A 143 -11.53 20.88 4.55
N GLN A 144 -10.64 20.81 5.55
CA GLN A 144 -9.28 21.32 5.43
C GLN A 144 -8.48 20.53 4.38
N PHE A 145 -8.59 19.20 4.38
CA PHE A 145 -7.86 18.35 3.43
C PHE A 145 -8.54 18.23 2.08
N PHE A 146 -9.88 18.27 2.05
CA PHE A 146 -10.71 18.05 0.87
C PHE A 146 -11.78 19.15 0.77
N PRO A 147 -11.37 20.42 0.55
CA PRO A 147 -12.28 21.56 0.53
C PRO A 147 -13.34 21.45 -0.58
N ASP A 148 -12.99 20.79 -1.69
CA ASP A 148 -13.86 20.55 -2.83
C ASP A 148 -14.49 19.14 -2.83
N GLY A 149 -14.40 18.42 -1.69
CA GLY A 149 -14.81 17.03 -1.56
C GLY A 149 -13.73 16.02 -1.97
N LEU A 150 -14.06 14.72 -1.84
CA LEU A 150 -13.12 13.67 -2.24
C LEU A 150 -12.91 13.67 -3.76
N PRO A 151 -11.67 13.48 -4.23
CA PRO A 151 -11.41 13.24 -5.64
C PRO A 151 -11.96 11.89 -6.10
N ALA A 152 -12.21 11.77 -7.40
CA ALA A 152 -12.83 10.60 -8.00
C ALA A 152 -12.05 9.30 -7.72
N LEU A 153 -12.78 8.22 -7.39
CA LEU A 153 -12.21 6.88 -7.19
C LEU A 153 -11.47 6.42 -8.45
N GLY A 154 -10.20 6.04 -8.30
CA GLY A 154 -9.41 5.45 -9.38
C GLY A 154 -8.66 6.43 -10.27
N SER A 155 -8.77 7.75 -10.06
CA SER A 155 -7.70 8.62 -10.55
C SER A 155 -6.46 8.33 -9.68
N ALA A 156 -5.46 7.67 -10.29
CA ALA A 156 -4.09 7.99 -9.92
C ALA A 156 -3.99 9.53 -9.93
N TYR A 157 -3.62 10.08 -8.78
CA TYR A 157 -3.20 11.47 -8.70
C TYR A 157 -1.89 11.61 -9.47
#